data_AF-R7TNX4-F1
#
_entry.id   AF-R7TNX4-F1
#
_cell.length_a   1.000
_cell.length_b   1.000
_cell.length_c   1.000
_cell.angle_alpha   90.00
_cell.angle_beta   90.00
_cell.angle_gamma   90.00
#
_symmetry.space_group_name_H-M   'P 1'
#
loop_
_entity.id
_entity.type
_entity.pdbx_description
1 polymer ?
#
loop_
_entity_poly.entity_id
_entity_poly.type
_entity_poly.pdbx_seq_one_letter_code
_entity_poly.pdbx_strand_id
1 'polypeptide(L)'
;MVFFAHSSLAQFATCDRFCRGRSHICFNRPKIITEHDCFAKCFHFLSHGLSRDQLLHPIPYDAMEHPLGFCEELHSLLKLMNANKISKVHDLEMVEKLEEAVREVRNTDFVNLPKDSRPLAEAEDIFPCLLAINGSTFNGFIVNKDASFQYLDATQLGGRFFHGLGSLLTGCKTYEELIEMAAKGNHKKLDTHKNDMLFDTGEDDLVAKFRDTKVDSLVFNFGKAVGKTAGDFEPADIASALLRGFVKEKAERCRLVASLHDLKSIFFVGSFVNHEIVRKVYTEMFTFSNYFIDAVHRKKIAISKYDFVKNGSHFGALGCLINTLDLFI
;
A
#
# COMPACT_ATOMS: atom_id res chain seq x y z
N MET A 1 -25.89 -7.80 -10.69
CA MET A 1 -25.58 -9.24 -10.58
C MET A 1 -24.10 -9.35 -10.30
N VAL A 2 -23.76 -9.79 -9.10
CA VAL A 2 -22.48 -9.59 -8.39
C VAL A 2 -21.37 -10.43 -9.00
N PHE A 3 -20.33 -9.80 -9.57
CA PHE A 3 -19.09 -10.45 -10.02
C PHE A 3 -18.03 -10.43 -8.90
N PHE A 4 -18.36 -11.01 -7.75
CA PHE A 4 -17.38 -11.32 -6.71
C PHE A 4 -17.57 -12.75 -6.22
N ALA A 5 -17.52 -13.71 -7.14
CA ALA A 5 -17.51 -15.12 -6.76
C ALA A 5 -16.98 -16.06 -7.84
N HIS A 6 -15.92 -15.75 -8.58
CA HIS A 6 -15.16 -16.81 -9.29
C HIS A 6 -13.68 -16.70 -8.96
N SER A 7 -13.16 -17.83 -8.50
CA SER A 7 -11.87 -18.07 -7.87
C SER A 7 -10.68 -17.70 -8.76
N SER A 8 -9.52 -17.47 -8.13
CA SER A 8 -8.23 -17.52 -8.82
C SER A 8 -8.07 -18.81 -9.64
N LEU A 9 -8.62 -19.93 -9.17
CA LEU A 9 -8.73 -21.19 -9.93
C LEU A 9 -9.61 -21.09 -11.19
N ALA A 10 -10.72 -20.35 -11.15
CA ALA A 10 -11.55 -20.12 -12.32
C ALA A 10 -10.88 -19.17 -13.33
N GLN A 11 -10.12 -18.18 -12.84
CA GLN A 11 -9.30 -17.30 -13.68
C GLN A 11 -8.12 -18.04 -14.33
N PHE A 12 -7.42 -18.91 -13.59
CA PHE A 12 -6.42 -19.84 -14.11
C PHE A 12 -7.00 -20.77 -15.18
N ALA A 13 -8.16 -21.39 -14.89
CA ALA A 13 -8.86 -22.25 -15.84
C ALA A 13 -9.31 -21.47 -17.09
N THR A 14 -9.68 -20.18 -16.98
CA THR A 14 -10.02 -19.36 -18.14
C THR A 14 -8.81 -18.93 -18.98
N CYS A 15 -7.66 -18.58 -18.39
CA CYS A 15 -6.50 -18.21 -19.23
C CYS A 15 -5.89 -19.44 -19.92
N ASP A 16 -5.80 -20.60 -19.24
CA ASP A 16 -5.38 -21.86 -19.89
C ASP A 16 -6.40 -22.34 -20.95
N ARG A 17 -7.71 -22.29 -20.65
CA ARG A 17 -8.76 -22.67 -21.62
C ARG A 17 -8.86 -21.70 -22.80
N PHE A 18 -8.62 -20.39 -22.59
CA PHE A 18 -8.53 -19.39 -23.66
C PHE A 18 -7.30 -19.63 -24.55
N CYS A 19 -6.14 -19.88 -23.96
CA CYS A 19 -4.91 -20.19 -24.70
C CYS A 19 -5.04 -21.50 -25.51
N ARG A 20 -5.61 -22.56 -24.91
CA ARG A 20 -5.86 -23.84 -25.61
C ARG A 20 -6.90 -23.71 -26.71
N GLY A 21 -7.96 -22.92 -26.50
CA GLY A 21 -9.02 -22.70 -27.48
C GLY A 21 -8.55 -22.00 -28.76
N ARG A 22 -7.47 -21.21 -28.70
CA ARG A 22 -6.89 -20.51 -29.86
C ARG A 22 -5.71 -21.25 -30.52
N SER A 23 -5.26 -22.38 -29.97
CA SER A 23 -4.22 -23.20 -30.59
C SER A 23 -4.58 -23.72 -32.01
N HIS A 24 -5.86 -23.69 -32.38
CA HIS A 24 -6.33 -24.02 -33.73
C HIS A 24 -6.23 -22.86 -34.75
N ILE A 25 -6.06 -21.61 -34.28
CA ILE A 25 -5.97 -20.42 -35.12
C ILE A 25 -4.51 -20.03 -35.36
N CYS A 26 -3.61 -20.33 -34.42
CA CYS A 26 -2.18 -20.03 -34.50
C CYS A 26 -1.39 -21.34 -34.46
N PHE A 27 -0.72 -21.72 -35.56
CA PHE A 27 0.07 -22.96 -35.73
C PHE A 27 1.33 -23.07 -34.84
N ASN A 28 1.41 -22.33 -33.74
CA ASN A 28 2.51 -22.39 -32.79
C ASN A 28 2.05 -23.01 -31.47
N ARG A 29 2.89 -23.87 -30.87
CA ARG A 29 2.67 -24.38 -29.51
C ARG A 29 2.58 -23.16 -28.58
N PRO A 30 1.46 -22.93 -27.88
CA PRO A 30 1.39 -21.84 -26.92
C PRO A 30 2.42 -22.10 -25.82
N LYS A 31 3.31 -21.13 -25.55
CA LYS A 31 3.99 -21.09 -24.26
C LYS A 31 2.92 -21.17 -23.18
N ILE A 32 3.15 -21.94 -22.12
CA ILE A 32 2.24 -21.95 -20.97
C ILE A 32 2.26 -20.54 -20.39
N ILE A 33 1.20 -19.76 -20.66
CA ILE A 33 1.01 -18.42 -20.11
C ILE A 33 0.33 -18.60 -18.76
N THR A 34 1.00 -18.15 -17.70
CA THR A 34 0.40 -18.09 -16.37
C THR A 34 -0.34 -16.77 -16.17
N GLU A 35 -1.26 -16.72 -15.21
CA GLU A 35 -1.89 -15.45 -14.81
C GLU A 35 -0.83 -14.38 -14.44
N HIS A 36 0.28 -14.82 -13.86
CA HIS A 36 1.41 -13.98 -13.47
C HIS A 36 2.10 -13.31 -14.67
N ASP A 37 2.33 -14.07 -15.76
CA ASP A 37 2.82 -13.53 -17.03
C ASP A 37 1.91 -12.43 -17.55
N CYS A 38 0.59 -12.62 -17.42
CA CYS A 38 -0.40 -11.68 -17.92
C CYS A 38 -0.34 -10.34 -17.19
N PHE A 39 -0.26 -10.33 -15.86
CA PHE A 39 -0.23 -9.07 -15.10
C PHE A 39 1.03 -8.25 -15.39
N ALA A 40 2.21 -8.87 -15.34
CA ALA A 40 3.48 -8.18 -15.56
C ALA A 40 3.56 -7.61 -16.99
N LYS A 41 3.23 -8.43 -18.00
CA LYS A 41 3.23 -7.98 -19.41
C LYS A 41 2.18 -6.93 -19.70
N CYS A 42 0.98 -7.07 -19.14
CA CYS A 42 -0.06 -6.07 -19.29
C CYS A 42 0.39 -4.72 -18.71
N PHE A 43 0.99 -4.72 -17.52
CA PHE A 43 1.53 -3.50 -16.93
C PHE A 43 2.63 -2.89 -17.79
N HIS A 44 3.61 -3.68 -18.23
CA HIS A 44 4.69 -3.23 -19.09
C HIS A 44 4.17 -2.63 -20.40
N PHE A 45 3.28 -3.33 -21.10
CA PHE A 45 2.68 -2.85 -22.35
C PHE A 45 1.92 -1.53 -22.15
N LEU A 46 1.06 -1.46 -21.12
CA LEU A 46 0.24 -0.27 -20.88
C LEU A 46 1.10 0.91 -20.42
N SER A 47 2.17 0.71 -19.65
CA SER A 47 3.04 1.82 -19.23
C SER A 47 3.84 2.43 -20.38
N HIS A 48 4.09 1.67 -21.45
CA HIS A 48 4.70 2.17 -22.69
C HIS A 48 3.68 2.76 -23.68
N GLY A 49 2.38 2.51 -23.49
CA GLY A 49 1.33 3.02 -24.38
C GLY A 49 0.45 4.14 -23.80
N LEU A 50 0.36 4.25 -22.47
CA LEU A 50 -0.55 5.15 -21.79
C LEU A 50 0.20 6.15 -20.91
N SER A 51 -0.30 7.37 -20.88
CA SER A 51 0.19 8.41 -19.97
C SER A 51 -0.20 8.11 -18.51
N ARG A 52 0.43 8.84 -17.58
CA ARG A 52 0.15 8.73 -16.14
C ARG A 52 -1.34 8.88 -15.82
N ASP A 53 -1.98 9.91 -16.37
CA ASP A 53 -3.40 10.21 -16.13
C ASP A 53 -4.34 9.14 -16.72
N GLN A 54 -3.92 8.41 -17.74
CA GLN A 54 -4.70 7.32 -18.33
C GLN A 54 -4.56 6.03 -17.52
N LEU A 55 -3.34 5.72 -17.06
CA LEU A 55 -3.02 4.45 -16.40
C LEU A 55 -3.25 4.45 -14.88
N LEU A 56 -3.07 5.59 -14.20
CA LEU A 56 -3.02 5.66 -12.73
C LEU A 56 -4.18 6.45 -12.15
N HIS A 57 -4.64 6.07 -10.96
CA HIS A 57 -5.55 6.86 -10.15
C HIS A 57 -4.85 8.12 -9.62
N PRO A 58 -5.57 9.24 -9.46
CA PRO A 58 -5.02 10.37 -8.74
C PRO A 58 -4.70 9.96 -7.30
N ILE A 59 -3.57 10.46 -6.79
CA ILE A 59 -3.17 10.25 -5.40
C ILE A 59 -4.10 11.09 -4.50
N PRO A 60 -4.67 10.52 -3.42
CA PRO A 60 -5.46 11.28 -2.46
C PRO A 60 -4.55 12.13 -1.57
N TYR A 61 -4.20 13.33 -2.03
CA TYR A 61 -3.28 14.23 -1.31
C TYR A 61 -3.80 14.65 0.07
N ASP A 62 -5.11 14.73 0.27
CA ASP A 62 -5.76 15.01 1.56
C ASP A 62 -5.37 13.97 2.63
N ALA A 63 -5.19 12.71 2.22
CA ALA A 63 -4.79 11.62 3.09
C ALA A 63 -3.32 11.71 3.55
N MET A 64 -2.53 12.65 3.03
CA MET A 64 -1.15 12.89 3.48
C MET A 64 -1.05 13.89 4.61
N GLU A 65 -2.03 14.79 4.78
CA GLU A 65 -1.94 15.93 5.69
C GLU A 65 -1.70 15.50 7.14
N HIS A 66 -2.49 14.53 7.62
CA HIS A 66 -2.38 14.02 8.99
C HIS A 66 -1.02 13.36 9.29
N PRO A 67 -0.53 12.36 8.53
CA PRO A 67 0.77 11.75 8.81
C PRO A 67 1.92 12.76 8.66
N LEU A 68 1.88 13.68 7.70
CA LEU A 68 2.89 14.73 7.56
C LEU A 68 2.91 15.66 8.78
N GLY A 69 1.74 16.14 9.22
CA GLY A 69 1.65 17.00 10.40
C GLY A 69 2.18 16.32 11.68
N PHE A 70 1.88 15.03 11.86
CA PHE A 70 2.44 14.25 12.98
C PHE A 70 3.97 14.18 12.91
N CYS A 71 4.47 13.89 11.72
CA CYS A 71 5.88 13.77 11.45
C CYS A 71 6.65 15.09 11.66
N GLU A 72 6.09 16.23 11.23
CA GLU A 72 6.66 17.57 11.46
C GLU A 72 6.68 17.96 12.95
N GLU A 73 5.64 17.59 13.70
CA GLU A 73 5.57 17.87 15.11
C GLU A 73 6.54 17.01 15.92
N LEU A 74 6.60 15.72 15.61
CA LEU A 74 7.58 14.79 16.16
C LEU A 74 9.01 15.31 15.92
N HIS A 75 9.28 15.75 14.69
CA HIS A 75 10.55 16.35 14.31
C HIS A 75 10.90 17.61 15.10
N SER A 76 9.92 18.48 15.33
CA SER A 76 10.09 19.70 16.13
C SER A 76 10.39 19.38 17.60
N LEU A 77 9.71 18.37 18.15
CA LEU A 77 9.95 17.89 19.52
C LEU A 77 11.37 17.35 19.68
N LEU A 78 11.83 16.51 18.76
CA LEU A 78 13.15 15.88 18.81
C LEU A 78 14.29 16.92 18.82
N LYS A 79 14.20 17.97 17.99
CA LYS A 79 15.16 19.09 18.02
C LYS A 79 15.19 19.81 19.36
N LEU A 80 14.02 20.13 19.90
CA LEU A 80 13.93 20.84 21.17
C LEU A 80 14.55 20.03 22.32
N MET A 81 14.44 18.71 22.27
CA MET A 81 15.05 17.84 23.27
C MET A 81 16.57 17.78 23.17
N ASN A 82 17.13 17.74 21.96
CA ASN A 82 18.58 17.76 21.79
C ASN A 82 19.18 19.10 22.23
N ALA A 83 18.58 20.22 21.80
CA ALA A 83 19.03 21.56 22.14
C ALA A 83 19.10 21.78 23.67
N ASN A 84 18.20 21.14 24.42
CA ASN A 84 18.15 21.21 25.87
C ASN A 84 18.95 20.10 26.59
N LYS A 85 19.70 19.26 25.87
CA LYS A 85 20.50 18.15 26.40
C LYS A 85 19.71 17.23 27.35
N ILE A 86 18.44 16.99 27.05
CA ILE A 86 17.58 16.13 27.87
C ILE A 86 18.05 14.68 27.71
N SER A 87 18.84 14.21 28.67
CA SER A 87 19.66 12.99 28.61
C SER A 87 18.95 11.69 28.98
N LYS A 88 17.66 11.73 29.34
CA LYS A 88 16.87 10.53 29.65
C LYS A 88 16.27 9.83 28.43
N VAL A 89 16.67 10.22 27.22
CA VAL A 89 16.55 9.31 26.08
C VAL A 89 17.63 8.26 26.27
N HIS A 90 17.26 6.99 26.40
CA HIS A 90 18.22 5.89 26.54
C HIS A 90 19.25 5.79 25.40
N ASP A 91 19.17 6.68 24.41
CA ASP A 91 20.14 6.82 23.33
C ASP A 91 20.25 8.29 22.88
N LEU A 92 21.07 9.10 23.57
CA LEU A 92 21.44 10.47 23.11
C LEU A 92 21.99 10.45 21.68
N GLU A 93 22.60 9.33 21.28
CA GLU A 93 23.09 9.10 19.93
C GLU A 93 21.94 9.09 18.91
N MET A 94 20.74 8.59 19.26
CA MET A 94 19.55 8.63 18.39
C MET A 94 19.05 10.07 18.20
N VAL A 95 19.08 10.89 19.25
CA VAL A 95 18.59 12.28 19.25
C VAL A 95 19.55 13.20 18.47
N GLU A 96 20.85 13.13 18.73
CA GLU A 96 21.87 13.80 17.91
C GLU A 96 21.84 13.26 16.47
N LYS A 97 21.55 11.97 16.30
CA LYS A 97 21.40 11.40 14.96
C LYS A 97 20.21 11.96 14.20
N LEU A 98 19.12 12.29 14.88
CA LEU A 98 17.91 12.86 14.32
C LEU A 98 18.07 14.35 13.99
N GLU A 99 18.87 15.13 14.73
CA GLU A 99 19.12 16.55 14.44
C GLU A 99 19.91 16.82 13.14
N GLU A 100 20.97 16.06 12.87
CA GLU A 100 21.70 16.15 11.60
C GLU A 100 20.86 15.66 10.40
N ALA A 101 19.85 14.82 10.64
CA ALA A 101 18.95 14.28 9.62
C ALA A 101 17.92 15.31 9.13
N VAL A 102 17.84 16.46 9.80
CA VAL A 102 16.77 17.43 9.59
C VAL A 102 16.99 18.24 8.31
N ARG A 103 16.36 17.79 7.24
CA ARG A 103 16.01 18.64 6.09
C ARG A 103 14.50 18.90 6.09
N GLU A 104 14.06 20.03 5.53
CA GLU A 104 12.66 20.21 5.11
C GLU A 104 12.28 19.04 4.20
N VAL A 105 11.46 18.12 4.70
CA VAL A 105 10.80 17.11 3.89
C VAL A 105 9.67 17.84 3.18
N ARG A 106 9.76 18.01 1.86
CA ARG A 106 8.70 18.69 1.11
C ARG A 106 7.64 17.68 0.73
N ASN A 107 6.37 18.07 0.78
CA ASN A 107 5.24 17.23 0.34
C ASN A 107 5.46 16.64 -1.07
N THR A 108 6.27 17.29 -1.90
CA THR A 108 6.64 16.86 -3.26
C THR A 108 7.63 15.70 -3.33
N ASP A 109 8.28 15.31 -2.24
CA ASP A 109 9.34 14.29 -2.25
C ASP A 109 8.77 12.85 -2.27
N PHE A 110 7.49 12.67 -1.89
CA PHE A 110 6.80 11.36 -1.83
C PHE A 110 5.76 11.12 -2.92
N VAL A 111 5.56 12.09 -3.81
CA VAL A 111 4.54 12.06 -4.86
C VAL A 111 5.10 12.55 -6.17
N ASN A 112 4.73 11.87 -7.25
CA ASN A 112 5.09 12.28 -8.60
C ASN A 112 4.26 13.49 -9.04
N LEU A 113 4.95 14.54 -9.51
CA LEU A 113 4.43 15.62 -10.34
C LEU A 113 5.38 15.71 -11.55
N PRO A 114 4.91 15.65 -12.82
CA PRO A 114 3.74 16.35 -13.36
C PRO A 114 2.78 15.48 -14.23
N LYS A 115 1.74 16.11 -14.79
CA LYS A 115 0.92 15.56 -15.90
C LYS A 115 1.76 15.54 -17.19
N ASP A 116 2.58 14.52 -17.37
CA ASP A 116 3.22 14.25 -18.65
C ASP A 116 2.23 13.52 -19.56
N SER A 117 2.06 14.02 -20.79
CA SER A 117 1.20 13.39 -21.80
C SER A 117 1.88 12.22 -22.50
N ARG A 118 3.21 12.07 -22.37
CA ARG A 118 3.95 10.92 -22.89
C ARG A 118 3.59 9.66 -22.10
N PRO A 119 3.84 8.47 -22.68
CA PRO A 119 3.71 7.22 -21.96
C PRO A 119 4.49 7.21 -20.64
N LEU A 120 3.92 6.58 -19.60
CA LEU A 120 4.49 6.57 -18.25
C LEU A 120 5.96 6.11 -18.23
N ALA A 121 6.29 5.04 -18.98
CA ALA A 121 7.63 4.48 -19.05
C ALA A 121 8.64 5.35 -19.84
N GLU A 122 8.15 6.27 -20.68
CA GLU A 122 8.99 7.25 -21.38
C GLU A 122 9.17 8.54 -20.56
N ALA A 123 8.15 8.89 -19.77
CA ALA A 123 8.12 10.07 -18.93
C ALA A 123 8.94 9.91 -17.65
N GLU A 124 8.95 8.71 -17.07
CA GLU A 124 9.52 8.42 -15.76
C GLU A 124 10.42 7.16 -15.78
N ASP A 125 11.51 7.17 -15.01
CA ASP A 125 12.35 5.98 -14.76
C ASP A 125 11.66 5.05 -13.75
N ILE A 126 10.63 4.32 -14.23
CA ILE A 126 9.79 3.49 -13.36
C ILE A 126 10.35 2.09 -13.13
N PHE A 127 11.25 1.58 -13.98
CA PHE A 127 11.73 0.20 -13.93
C PHE A 127 13.16 0.09 -13.35
N PRO A 128 13.48 -0.99 -12.60
CA PRO A 128 12.58 -2.03 -12.16
C PRO A 128 11.57 -1.53 -11.10
N CYS A 129 10.35 -2.05 -11.15
CA CYS A 129 9.29 -1.71 -10.18
C CYS A 129 8.70 -2.94 -9.50
N LEU A 130 8.16 -2.73 -8.30
CA LEU A 130 7.29 -3.69 -7.64
C LEU A 130 5.86 -3.53 -8.15
N LEU A 131 5.33 -4.51 -8.88
CA LEU A 131 3.92 -4.60 -9.19
C LEU A 131 3.22 -5.42 -8.09
N ALA A 132 2.55 -4.74 -7.16
CA ALA A 132 1.87 -5.33 -6.01
C ALA A 132 0.41 -5.65 -6.34
N ILE A 133 0.07 -6.93 -6.46
CA ILE A 133 -1.27 -7.39 -6.81
C ILE A 133 -2.13 -7.58 -5.55
N ASN A 134 -3.23 -6.85 -5.52
CA ASN A 134 -4.19 -6.75 -4.44
C ASN A 134 -5.52 -7.37 -4.89
N GLY A 135 -5.60 -8.69 -4.83
CA GLY A 135 -6.77 -9.46 -5.23
C GLY A 135 -7.28 -10.33 -4.10
N SER A 136 -7.74 -11.54 -4.43
CA SER A 136 -8.13 -12.55 -3.42
C SER A 136 -6.96 -12.90 -2.49
N THR A 137 -5.76 -12.99 -3.06
CA THR A 137 -4.47 -13.05 -2.36
C THR A 137 -3.73 -11.73 -2.55
N PHE A 138 -2.67 -11.53 -1.78
CA PHE A 138 -1.73 -10.43 -2.00
C PHE A 138 -0.39 -11.00 -2.46
N ASN A 139 0.09 -10.57 -3.61
CA ASN A 139 1.35 -11.06 -4.19
C ASN A 139 2.07 -9.93 -4.94
N GLY A 140 3.30 -10.18 -5.39
CA GLY A 140 4.07 -9.16 -6.08
C GLY A 140 5.08 -9.69 -7.08
N PHE A 141 5.39 -8.83 -8.05
CA PHE A 141 6.40 -9.05 -9.08
C PHE A 141 7.39 -7.91 -9.10
N ILE A 142 8.67 -8.22 -9.31
CA ILE A 142 9.58 -7.23 -9.88
C ILE A 142 9.39 -7.29 -11.38
N VAL A 143 9.02 -6.16 -11.98
CA VAL A 143 8.94 -6.02 -13.45
C VAL A 143 10.14 -5.20 -13.89
N ASN A 144 10.93 -5.75 -14.81
CA ASN A 144 12.12 -5.11 -15.36
C ASN A 144 11.79 -4.32 -16.63
N LYS A 145 12.75 -3.48 -17.05
CA LYS A 145 12.62 -2.63 -18.24
C LYS A 145 12.46 -3.44 -19.54
N ASP A 146 13.07 -4.62 -19.60
CA ASP A 146 13.02 -5.54 -20.73
C ASP A 146 11.77 -6.45 -20.75
N ALA A 147 10.75 -6.12 -19.95
CA ALA A 147 9.53 -6.90 -19.74
C ALA A 147 9.73 -8.26 -19.04
N SER A 148 10.96 -8.63 -18.68
CA SER A 148 11.18 -9.77 -17.80
C SER A 148 10.61 -9.47 -16.41
N PHE A 149 10.20 -10.51 -15.70
CA PHE A 149 9.67 -10.33 -14.36
C PHE A 149 10.10 -11.47 -13.44
N GLN A 150 10.15 -11.15 -12.15
CA GLN A 150 10.45 -12.09 -11.08
C GLN A 150 9.26 -12.12 -10.12
N TYR A 151 8.66 -13.30 -9.96
CA TYR A 151 7.71 -13.53 -8.87
C TYR A 151 8.45 -13.50 -7.53
N LEU A 152 7.91 -12.75 -6.58
CA LEU A 152 8.50 -12.65 -5.25
C LEU A 152 7.87 -13.67 -4.30
N ASP A 153 6.69 -13.35 -3.78
CA ASP A 153 5.98 -14.16 -2.82
C ASP A 153 4.47 -13.80 -2.82
N ALA A 154 3.64 -14.68 -2.28
CA ALA A 154 2.22 -14.45 -2.03
C ALA A 154 1.84 -14.75 -0.59
N THR A 155 0.96 -13.91 -0.05
CA THR A 155 0.26 -14.19 1.21
C THR A 155 -1.22 -14.40 0.97
N GLN A 156 -1.78 -15.37 1.71
CA GLN A 156 -3.21 -15.64 1.73
C GLN A 156 -4.00 -14.58 2.50
N LEU A 157 -3.31 -13.65 3.17
CA LEU A 157 -3.88 -12.45 3.76
C LEU A 157 -4.26 -11.44 2.65
N GLY A 158 -5.08 -11.82 1.68
CA GLY A 158 -5.57 -10.93 0.62
C GLY A 158 -7.00 -10.45 0.87
N GLY A 159 -7.67 -9.99 -0.18
CA GLY A 159 -9.04 -9.48 -0.11
C GLY A 159 -10.06 -10.52 0.40
N ARG A 160 -9.83 -11.83 0.19
CA ARG A 160 -10.69 -12.88 0.76
C ARG A 160 -10.54 -13.01 2.26
N PHE A 161 -9.33 -12.85 2.77
CA PHE A 161 -9.09 -12.82 4.22
C PHE A 161 -9.77 -11.60 4.83
N PHE A 162 -9.55 -10.41 4.24
CA PHE A 162 -10.18 -9.18 4.69
C PHE A 162 -11.71 -9.27 4.69
N HIS A 163 -12.31 -9.72 3.59
CA HIS A 163 -13.76 -9.87 3.49
C HIS A 163 -14.30 -10.94 4.44
N GLY A 164 -13.68 -12.13 4.48
CA GLY A 164 -14.14 -13.22 5.35
C GLY A 164 -14.08 -12.86 6.83
N LEU A 165 -12.99 -12.27 7.29
CA LEU A 165 -12.87 -11.81 8.67
C LEU A 165 -13.82 -10.64 8.95
N GLY A 166 -13.93 -9.69 8.03
CA GLY A 166 -14.88 -8.58 8.14
C GLY A 166 -16.33 -9.05 8.25
N SER A 167 -16.75 -10.02 7.43
CA SER A 167 -18.09 -10.63 7.50
C SER A 167 -18.37 -11.29 8.85
N LEU A 168 -17.38 -11.98 9.43
CA LEU A 168 -17.52 -12.59 10.75
C LEU A 168 -17.67 -11.55 11.86
N LEU A 169 -16.90 -10.46 11.79
CA LEU A 169 -16.87 -9.45 12.86
C LEU A 169 -17.97 -8.41 12.76
N THR A 170 -18.50 -8.16 11.56
CA THR A 170 -19.45 -7.05 11.30
C THR A 170 -20.83 -7.52 10.84
N GLY A 171 -20.95 -8.78 10.43
CA GLY A 171 -22.19 -9.34 9.88
C GLY A 171 -22.43 -9.03 8.40
N CYS A 172 -21.56 -8.23 7.75
CA CYS A 172 -21.70 -7.84 6.34
C CYS A 172 -21.76 -9.05 5.40
N LYS A 173 -22.52 -8.94 4.31
CA LYS A 173 -22.74 -10.01 3.33
C LYS A 173 -21.93 -9.83 2.06
N THR A 174 -21.57 -8.60 1.74
CA THR A 174 -20.84 -8.26 0.51
C THR A 174 -19.57 -7.50 0.82
N TYR A 175 -18.63 -7.57 -0.12
CA TYR A 175 -17.37 -6.86 -0.01
C TYR A 175 -17.59 -5.34 -0.10
N GLU A 176 -18.51 -4.90 -0.96
CA GLU A 176 -18.90 -3.51 -1.12
C GLU A 176 -19.47 -2.95 0.19
N GLU A 177 -20.38 -3.68 0.84
CA GLU A 177 -20.92 -3.31 2.15
C GLU A 177 -19.80 -3.16 3.20
N LEU A 178 -18.84 -4.08 3.25
CA LEU A 178 -17.71 -4.00 4.18
C LEU A 178 -16.85 -2.74 3.92
N ILE A 179 -16.58 -2.43 2.66
CA ILE A 179 -15.80 -1.24 2.27
C ILE A 179 -16.55 0.05 2.60
N GLU A 180 -17.87 0.09 2.36
CA GLU A 180 -18.71 1.23 2.73
C GLU A 180 -18.78 1.43 4.25
N MET A 181 -18.87 0.34 5.02
CA MET A 181 -18.79 0.37 6.47
C MET A 181 -17.45 0.93 6.93
N ALA A 182 -16.35 0.45 6.35
CA ALA A 182 -15.00 0.93 6.68
C ALA A 182 -14.82 2.43 6.38
N ALA A 183 -15.44 2.94 5.31
CA ALA A 183 -15.38 4.35 4.94
C ALA A 183 -16.15 5.28 5.90
N LYS A 184 -17.21 4.77 6.56
CA LYS A 184 -18.06 5.54 7.49
C LYS A 184 -17.63 5.37 8.95
N GLY A 185 -16.96 4.27 9.28
CA GLY A 185 -16.56 3.95 10.64
C GLY A 185 -15.41 4.80 11.17
N ASN A 186 -15.34 4.88 12.49
CA ASN A 186 -14.29 5.54 13.24
C ASN A 186 -13.37 4.52 13.91
N HIS A 187 -12.29 4.16 13.22
CA HIS A 187 -11.31 3.21 13.73
C HIS A 187 -10.71 3.56 15.11
N LYS A 188 -10.68 4.85 15.49
CA LYS A 188 -10.13 5.29 16.79
C LYS A 188 -10.89 4.73 17.99
N LYS A 189 -12.09 4.17 17.79
CA LYS A 189 -12.86 3.47 18.82
C LYS A 189 -12.26 2.10 19.18
N LEU A 190 -11.56 1.46 18.24
CA LEU A 190 -10.92 0.15 18.42
C LEU A 190 -9.40 0.24 18.47
N ASP A 191 -8.82 1.14 17.70
CA ASP A 191 -7.38 1.33 17.63
C ASP A 191 -6.89 2.10 18.86
N THR A 192 -5.74 1.68 19.39
CA THR A 192 -5.01 2.46 20.38
C THR A 192 -4.16 3.49 19.65
N HIS A 193 -4.42 4.74 19.98
CA HIS A 193 -3.67 5.88 19.50
C HIS A 193 -2.69 6.37 20.57
N LYS A 194 -1.75 7.22 20.16
CA LYS A 194 -0.74 7.84 21.01
C LYS A 194 -1.37 8.48 22.26
N ASN A 195 -2.50 9.16 22.09
CA ASN A 195 -3.19 9.85 23.19
C ASN A 195 -3.90 8.90 24.18
N ASP A 196 -4.07 7.62 23.82
CA ASP A 196 -4.66 6.60 24.69
C ASP A 196 -3.62 5.88 25.56
N MET A 197 -2.33 6.09 25.27
CA MET A 197 -1.25 5.44 26.00
C MET A 197 -1.10 6.09 27.38
N LEU A 198 -1.34 5.29 28.43
CA LEU A 198 -1.02 5.66 29.80
C LEU A 198 0.47 5.37 30.01
N PHE A 199 1.26 6.43 30.03
CA PHE A 199 2.69 6.31 30.28
C PHE A 199 2.94 6.55 31.77
N ASP A 200 3.33 5.50 32.49
CA ASP A 200 3.78 5.58 33.89
C ASP A 200 5.25 6.03 33.92
N THR A 201 5.48 7.26 33.50
CA THR A 201 6.82 7.84 33.42
C THR A 201 6.77 9.22 34.04
N GLY A 202 7.63 9.49 35.02
CA GLY A 202 7.72 10.79 35.70
C GLY A 202 7.88 11.95 34.69
N GLU A 203 7.54 13.17 35.14
CA GLU A 203 7.38 14.39 34.32
C GLU A 203 8.57 14.75 33.38
N ASP A 204 9.73 14.13 33.54
CA ASP A 204 10.96 14.37 32.78
C ASP A 204 11.23 13.36 31.62
N ASP A 205 10.29 12.50 31.26
CA ASP A 205 10.47 11.51 30.17
C ASP A 205 10.07 12.06 28.78
N LEU A 206 10.81 11.66 27.74
CA LEU A 206 10.47 11.78 26.32
C LEU A 206 9.00 11.53 26.05
N VAL A 207 8.51 10.50 26.73
CA VAL A 207 7.18 9.95 26.58
C VAL A 207 6.10 10.92 27.05
N ALA A 208 6.36 11.70 28.12
CA ALA A 208 5.46 12.76 28.58
C ALA A 208 5.40 13.92 27.58
N LYS A 209 6.53 14.30 26.97
CA LYS A 209 6.54 15.35 25.93
C LYS A 209 6.00 14.87 24.58
N PHE A 210 6.12 13.57 24.29
CA PHE A 210 5.49 12.94 23.13
C PHE A 210 3.97 13.00 23.22
N ARG A 211 3.42 12.92 24.44
CA ARG A 211 1.99 13.11 24.71
C ARG A 211 1.52 14.54 24.37
N ASP A 212 2.36 15.54 24.57
CA ASP A 212 2.03 16.96 24.32
C ASP A 212 1.98 17.32 22.82
N THR A 213 2.40 16.40 21.93
CA THR A 213 2.24 16.61 20.49
C THR A 213 0.74 16.62 20.14
N LYS A 214 0.30 17.65 19.43
CA LYS A 214 -1.08 17.94 19.04
C LYS A 214 -1.64 16.92 18.05
N VAL A 215 -0.82 16.40 17.15
CA VAL A 215 -1.27 15.46 16.13
C VAL A 215 -1.28 14.05 16.71
N ASP A 216 -2.44 13.42 16.64
CA ASP A 216 -2.65 12.07 17.12
C ASP A 216 -2.03 11.05 16.14
N SER A 217 -1.73 9.83 16.58
CA SER A 217 -1.17 8.80 15.70
C SER A 217 -1.58 7.41 16.14
N LEU A 218 -1.84 6.54 15.17
CA LEU A 218 -2.15 5.13 15.39
C LEU A 218 -0.92 4.39 15.92
N VAL A 219 -1.07 3.70 17.06
CA VAL A 219 0.02 2.90 17.67
C VAL A 219 -0.27 1.42 17.51
N PHE A 220 -1.43 0.96 18.00
CA PHE A 220 -1.81 -0.45 17.93
C PHE A 220 -3.18 -0.61 17.30
N ASN A 221 -3.23 -1.27 16.15
CA ASN A 221 -4.50 -1.68 15.56
C ASN A 221 -5.24 -2.63 16.52
N PHE A 222 -6.55 -2.39 16.72
CA PHE A 222 -7.40 -3.12 17.67
C PHE A 222 -6.95 -3.09 19.15
N GLY A 223 -6.03 -2.21 19.55
CA GLY A 223 -5.51 -2.21 20.92
C GLY A 223 -6.56 -1.95 22.01
N LYS A 224 -7.64 -1.21 21.72
CA LYS A 224 -8.77 -0.97 22.66
C LYS A 224 -9.78 -2.12 22.71
N ALA A 225 -9.64 -3.11 21.82
CA ALA A 225 -10.48 -4.30 21.77
C ALA A 225 -9.97 -5.45 22.65
N VAL A 226 -8.79 -5.30 23.27
CA VAL A 226 -8.27 -6.28 24.22
C VAL A 226 -9.28 -6.48 25.37
N GLY A 227 -9.69 -7.73 25.59
CA GLY A 227 -10.68 -8.08 26.62
C GLY A 227 -12.14 -7.78 26.26
N LYS A 228 -12.42 -7.42 25.01
CA LYS A 228 -13.77 -7.12 24.51
C LYS A 228 -14.17 -8.06 23.36
N THR A 229 -15.43 -7.98 22.97
CA THR A 229 -16.06 -8.75 21.89
C THR A 229 -16.50 -7.82 20.77
N ALA A 230 -16.84 -8.38 19.61
CA ALA A 230 -17.37 -7.60 18.49
C ALA A 230 -18.69 -6.87 18.85
N GLY A 231 -19.48 -7.40 19.78
CA GLY A 231 -20.72 -6.77 20.23
C GLY A 231 -20.53 -5.48 21.04
N ASP A 232 -19.30 -5.21 21.49
CA ASP A 232 -18.96 -3.99 22.25
C ASP A 232 -18.68 -2.78 21.34
N PHE A 233 -18.75 -2.97 20.02
CA PHE A 233 -18.37 -1.95 19.03
C PHE A 233 -19.38 -1.86 17.89
N GLU A 234 -19.45 -0.68 17.29
CA GLU A 234 -20.20 -0.50 16.05
C GLU A 234 -19.53 -1.29 14.91
N PRO A 235 -20.29 -2.06 14.10
CA PRO A 235 -19.74 -2.82 12.98
C PRO A 235 -18.94 -1.96 11.98
N ALA A 236 -19.34 -0.70 11.78
CA ALA A 236 -18.61 0.23 10.93
C ALA A 236 -17.22 0.57 11.50
N ASP A 237 -17.10 0.77 12.81
CA ASP A 237 -15.84 1.07 13.47
C ASP A 237 -14.88 -0.13 13.38
N ILE A 238 -15.41 -1.36 13.54
CA ILE A 238 -14.68 -2.61 13.32
C ILE A 238 -14.15 -2.68 11.88
N ALA A 239 -15.01 -2.43 10.88
CA ALA A 239 -14.62 -2.46 9.47
C ALA A 239 -13.51 -1.44 9.18
N SER A 240 -13.59 -0.24 9.75
CA SER A 240 -12.61 0.83 9.58
C SER A 240 -11.25 0.46 10.19
N ALA A 241 -11.24 -0.05 11.42
CA ALA A 241 -10.02 -0.53 12.08
C ALA A 241 -9.40 -1.73 11.36
N LEU A 242 -10.22 -2.68 10.90
CA LEU A 242 -9.78 -3.83 10.12
C LEU A 242 -9.12 -3.41 8.80
N LEU A 243 -9.72 -2.47 8.07
CA LEU A 243 -9.16 -1.98 6.82
C LEU A 243 -7.79 -1.33 7.04
N ARG A 244 -7.67 -0.50 8.08
CA ARG A 244 -6.42 0.19 8.42
C ARG A 244 -5.30 -0.76 8.80
N GLY A 245 -5.57 -1.70 9.70
CA GLY A 245 -4.58 -2.72 10.08
C GLY A 245 -4.18 -3.61 8.90
N PHE A 246 -5.15 -4.02 8.09
CA PHE A 246 -4.89 -4.84 6.91
C PHE A 246 -4.01 -4.12 5.89
N VAL A 247 -4.35 -2.89 5.52
CA VAL A 247 -3.58 -2.08 4.57
C VAL A 247 -2.20 -1.73 5.12
N LYS A 248 -2.08 -1.43 6.42
CA LYS A 248 -0.80 -1.15 7.07
C LYS A 248 0.19 -2.30 6.91
N GLU A 249 -0.23 -3.54 7.17
CA GLU A 249 0.64 -4.71 6.97
C GLU A 249 1.08 -4.85 5.51
N LYS A 250 0.19 -4.59 4.53
CA LYS A 250 0.55 -4.62 3.11
C LYS A 250 1.53 -3.54 2.71
N ALA A 251 1.30 -2.32 3.18
CA ALA A 251 2.17 -1.19 2.90
C ALA A 251 3.58 -1.45 3.43
N GLU A 252 3.68 -1.91 4.67
CA GLU A 252 4.96 -2.26 5.32
C GLU A 252 5.67 -3.40 4.57
N ARG A 253 4.95 -4.45 4.17
CA ARG A 253 5.51 -5.54 3.38
C ARG A 253 6.05 -5.05 2.02
N CYS A 254 5.27 -4.26 1.29
CA CYS A 254 5.69 -3.68 0.01
C CYS A 254 6.92 -2.81 0.17
N ARG A 255 6.96 -1.96 1.19
CA ARG A 255 8.11 -1.10 1.47
C ARG A 255 9.37 -1.91 1.78
N LEU A 256 9.24 -2.94 2.62
CA LEU A 256 10.36 -3.82 2.96
C LEU A 256 10.90 -4.51 1.72
N VAL A 257 10.03 -5.12 0.90
CA VAL A 257 10.41 -5.76 -0.36
C VAL A 257 11.08 -4.77 -1.31
N ALA A 258 10.51 -3.58 -1.48
CA ALA A 258 11.08 -2.57 -2.35
C ALA A 258 12.45 -2.10 -1.86
N SER A 259 12.65 -1.99 -0.55
CA SER A 259 13.94 -1.66 0.05
C SER A 259 14.97 -2.78 -0.13
N LEU A 260 14.56 -4.05 0.01
CA LEU A 260 15.45 -5.22 -0.15
C LEU A 260 15.96 -5.39 -1.59
N HIS A 261 15.22 -4.89 -2.57
CA HIS A 261 15.53 -5.01 -3.99
C HIS A 261 15.89 -3.66 -4.64
N ASP A 262 16.13 -2.61 -3.84
CA ASP A 262 16.45 -1.26 -4.31
C ASP A 262 15.47 -0.69 -5.36
N LEU A 263 14.18 -1.00 -5.21
CA LEU A 263 13.13 -0.61 -6.16
C LEU A 263 12.68 0.82 -5.88
N LYS A 264 12.69 1.66 -6.92
CA LYS A 264 12.28 3.07 -6.83
C LYS A 264 10.77 3.27 -6.88
N SER A 265 10.04 2.30 -7.40
CA SER A 265 8.61 2.44 -7.74
C SER A 265 7.81 1.21 -7.34
N ILE A 266 6.64 1.44 -6.76
CA ILE A 266 5.65 0.44 -6.37
C ILE A 266 4.33 0.77 -7.06
N PHE A 267 3.76 -0.18 -7.79
CA PHE A 267 2.46 -0.04 -8.43
C PHE A 267 1.47 -1.02 -7.81
N PHE A 268 0.47 -0.49 -7.13
CA PHE A 268 -0.64 -1.26 -6.60
C PHE A 268 -1.68 -1.52 -7.69
N VAL A 269 -1.94 -2.80 -7.97
CA VAL A 269 -2.88 -3.26 -8.99
C VAL A 269 -3.88 -4.24 -8.38
N GLY A 270 -5.09 -4.32 -8.93
CA GLY A 270 -6.11 -5.29 -8.51
C GLY A 270 -7.40 -4.64 -8.01
N SER A 271 -8.42 -5.45 -7.76
CA SER A 271 -9.76 -4.94 -7.43
C SER A 271 -9.83 -4.22 -6.09
N PHE A 272 -9.00 -4.61 -5.12
CA PHE A 272 -9.01 -4.03 -3.77
C PHE A 272 -8.69 -2.53 -3.78
N VAL A 273 -7.72 -2.10 -4.60
CA VAL A 273 -7.27 -0.69 -4.68
C VAL A 273 -8.13 0.18 -5.61
N ASN A 274 -9.17 -0.38 -6.23
CA ASN A 274 -10.17 0.40 -6.99
C ASN A 274 -11.03 1.27 -6.07
N HIS A 275 -11.14 0.92 -4.79
CA HIS A 275 -11.92 1.68 -3.81
C HIS A 275 -11.13 2.88 -3.29
N GLU A 276 -11.75 4.06 -3.29
CA GLU A 276 -11.08 5.31 -2.89
C GLU A 276 -10.59 5.28 -1.44
N ILE A 277 -11.42 4.78 -0.51
CA ILE A 277 -11.03 4.65 0.90
C ILE A 277 -9.77 3.79 1.08
N VAL A 278 -9.64 2.71 0.29
CA VAL A 278 -8.45 1.84 0.33
C VAL A 278 -7.21 2.63 -0.10
N ARG A 279 -7.32 3.41 -1.19
CA ARG A 279 -6.21 4.27 -1.64
C ARG A 279 -5.85 5.33 -0.61
N LYS A 280 -6.85 5.95 0.05
CA LYS A 280 -6.61 6.91 1.13
C LYS A 280 -5.83 6.29 2.28
N VAL A 281 -6.26 5.11 2.75
CA VAL A 281 -5.56 4.40 3.82
C VAL A 281 -4.14 3.99 3.40
N TYR A 282 -3.94 3.49 2.18
CA TYR A 282 -2.59 3.22 1.67
C TYR A 282 -1.72 4.48 1.68
N THR A 283 -2.28 5.59 1.22
CA THR A 283 -1.59 6.87 1.20
C THR A 283 -1.20 7.32 2.60
N GLU A 284 -2.11 7.25 3.58
CA GLU A 284 -1.78 7.56 4.98
C GLU A 284 -0.61 6.70 5.49
N MET A 285 -0.67 5.38 5.27
CA MET A 285 0.34 4.44 5.78
C MET A 285 1.71 4.59 5.11
N PHE A 286 1.74 4.79 3.78
CA PHE A 286 2.98 4.97 3.05
C PHE A 286 3.62 6.32 3.36
N THR A 287 2.84 7.39 3.45
CA THR A 287 3.36 8.72 3.78
C THR A 287 4.03 8.70 5.16
N PHE A 288 3.35 8.13 6.16
CA PHE A 288 3.92 7.97 7.49
C PHE A 288 5.22 7.13 7.46
N SER A 289 5.18 5.96 6.81
CA SER A 289 6.32 5.04 6.77
C SER A 289 7.52 5.61 6.02
N ASN A 290 7.29 6.25 4.87
CA ASN A 290 8.34 6.85 4.06
C ASN A 290 9.01 8.01 4.80
N TYR A 291 8.21 8.88 5.44
CA TYR A 291 8.77 9.94 6.28
C TYR A 291 9.61 9.35 7.42
N PHE A 292 9.06 8.39 8.16
CA PHE A 292 9.75 7.80 9.31
C PHE A 292 11.07 7.15 8.90
N ILE A 293 11.09 6.41 7.78
CA ILE A 293 12.31 5.81 7.25
C ILE A 293 13.31 6.86 6.78
N ASP A 294 12.86 7.93 6.09
CA ASP A 294 13.76 9.03 5.69
C ASP A 294 14.45 9.63 6.91
N ALA A 295 13.66 9.92 7.95
CA ALA A 295 14.12 10.54 9.18
C ALA A 295 15.10 9.65 9.95
N VAL A 296 14.77 8.37 10.14
CA VAL A 296 15.60 7.42 10.91
C VAL A 296 16.86 7.03 10.15
N HIS A 297 16.76 6.80 8.84
CA HIS A 297 17.87 6.26 8.04
C HIS A 297 18.65 7.32 7.27
N ARG A 298 18.27 8.60 7.35
CA ARG A 298 19.00 9.73 6.74
C ARG A 298 19.28 9.53 5.25
N LYS A 299 18.27 9.12 4.47
CA LYS A 299 18.41 8.82 3.04
C LYS A 299 19.39 7.69 2.68
N LYS A 300 19.87 6.93 3.67
CA LYS A 300 20.67 5.71 3.43
C LYS A 300 19.81 4.57 2.88
N ILE A 301 18.51 4.63 3.12
CA ILE A 301 17.52 3.73 2.51
C ILE A 301 16.75 4.53 1.48
N ALA A 302 16.73 4.05 0.24
CA ALA A 302 15.95 4.66 -0.83
C ALA A 302 14.45 4.56 -0.51
N ILE A 303 13.72 5.63 -0.80
CA ILE A 303 12.28 5.67 -0.62
C ILE A 303 11.62 5.38 -1.94
N SER A 304 10.80 4.33 -1.96
CA SER A 304 10.03 3.99 -3.14
C SER A 304 8.82 4.90 -3.25
N LYS A 305 8.62 5.45 -4.45
CA LYS A 305 7.36 6.09 -4.83
C LYS A 305 6.31 5.02 -5.04
N TYR A 306 5.05 5.36 -4.79
CA TYR A 306 3.95 4.43 -4.98
C TYR A 306 2.82 5.05 -5.79
N ASP A 307 2.12 4.20 -6.53
CA ASP A 307 1.03 4.57 -7.41
C ASP A 307 -0.05 3.48 -7.47
N PHE A 308 -1.27 3.86 -7.83
CA PHE A 308 -2.40 2.93 -7.96
C PHE A 308 -2.86 2.83 -9.41
N VAL A 309 -2.89 1.61 -9.94
CA VAL A 309 -3.22 1.34 -11.34
C VAL A 309 -4.74 1.27 -11.53
N LYS A 310 -5.26 2.05 -12.49
CA LYS A 310 -6.67 2.00 -12.91
C LYS A 310 -6.97 0.69 -13.60
N ASN A 311 -8.19 0.19 -13.42
CA ASN A 311 -8.67 -1.03 -14.09
C ASN A 311 -7.79 -2.27 -13.86
N GLY A 312 -7.00 -2.28 -12.78
CA GLY A 312 -6.05 -3.34 -12.47
C GLY A 312 -6.69 -4.73 -12.32
N SER A 313 -7.99 -4.79 -12.01
CA SER A 313 -8.77 -6.03 -11.97
C SER A 313 -8.84 -6.76 -13.31
N HIS A 314 -8.58 -6.09 -14.43
CA HIS A 314 -8.66 -6.66 -15.78
C HIS A 314 -7.31 -7.08 -16.35
N PHE A 315 -6.21 -6.87 -15.63
CA PHE A 315 -4.84 -7.10 -16.13
C PHE A 315 -4.57 -8.56 -16.48
N GLY A 316 -5.18 -9.51 -15.77
CA GLY A 316 -5.13 -10.92 -16.16
C GLY A 316 -5.71 -11.15 -17.57
N ALA A 317 -6.91 -10.65 -17.85
CA ALA A 317 -7.56 -10.82 -19.14
C ALA A 317 -6.89 -10.03 -20.27
N LEU A 318 -6.54 -8.76 -20.02
CA LEU A 318 -5.81 -7.91 -20.96
C LEU A 318 -4.43 -8.49 -21.28
N GLY A 319 -3.73 -9.02 -20.27
CA GLY A 319 -2.47 -9.72 -20.46
C GLY A 319 -2.61 -10.98 -21.30
N CYS A 320 -3.65 -11.80 -21.11
CA CYS A 320 -3.87 -12.97 -21.99
C CYS A 320 -4.09 -12.50 -23.46
N LEU A 321 -4.78 -11.37 -23.67
CA LEU A 321 -4.96 -10.78 -25.00
C LEU A 321 -3.65 -10.28 -25.61
N ILE A 322 -2.87 -9.47 -24.88
CA ILE A 322 -1.59 -8.91 -25.31
C ILE A 322 -0.61 -10.03 -25.68
N ASN A 323 -0.49 -11.06 -24.84
CA ASN A 323 0.33 -12.24 -25.13
C ASN A 323 -0.07 -12.96 -26.43
N THR A 324 -1.34 -12.89 -26.82
CA THR A 324 -1.81 -13.48 -28.09
C THR A 324 -1.46 -12.58 -29.28
N LEU A 325 -1.39 -11.27 -29.08
CA LEU A 325 -1.07 -10.28 -30.11
C LEU A 325 0.44 -10.17 -30.36
N ASP A 326 1.28 -10.42 -29.36
CA ASP A 326 2.76 -10.51 -29.51
C ASP A 326 3.21 -11.55 -30.54
N LEU A 327 2.34 -12.48 -30.95
CA LEU A 327 2.62 -13.41 -32.05
C LEU A 327 2.50 -12.77 -33.45
N PHE A 328 1.98 -11.54 -33.52
CA PHE A 328 1.66 -10.82 -34.76
C PHE A 328 2.38 -9.46 -34.87
N ILE A 329 3.14 -9.06 -33.86
CA ILE A 329 4.00 -7.86 -33.83
C ILE A 329 5.45 -8.33 -33.86
#